data_AF-A0A9N9WGX8-F1
#
_entry.id   AF-A0A9N9WGX8-F1
#
_cell.length_a   1.000
_cell.length_b   1.000
_cell.length_c   1.000
_cell.angle_alpha   90.00
_cell.angle_beta   90.00
_cell.angle_gamma   90.00
#
_symmetry.space_group_name_H-M   'P 1'
#
loop_
_entity.id
_entity.type
_entity.pdbx_description
1 polymer ?
#
loop_
_entity_poly.entity_id
_entity_poly.type
_entity_poly.pdbx_seq_one_letter_code
_entity_poly.pdbx_strand_id
1 'polypeptide(L)'
;MKYQVQYRAPSPPPPGVTRTPEEIEQEIKKTEAEYEKLALFAARRDVDRASSGMPVAGAEEAMDQQLRKRLQVQRGQIDITVQNWCAIPLFQLDFFLFVYFITKVGTRPEMLPRLAIISLSERFGYSQPHHRSHRVRPVGPIGIAALRYGNLPYQGWDMKPDPQGKGVLVTVTGVCVTVTWLCLGSTVRLKWIANAPTSALKEHYNKPFSVKRMAQIMREAACDFFPDFDAYNHVEGSCAKEWVAERHNYHAMAFLSRAYNFQWSRWNAAAGTRNIVMQFREAVDKKREGKLQLLHVTPQRTSVLKCNEMTQEFNTEPMMGFPFYPDLFTLNMSYGSVDARRATFNMKYKLVETVFNLLQELKLSSFS
;
A
#
# COMPACT_ATOMS: atom_id res chain seq x y z
N MET A 1 -15.95 -41.69 4.90
CA MET A 1 -14.53 -42.05 4.62
C MET A 1 -13.64 -41.26 5.57
N LYS A 2 -12.63 -41.90 6.18
CA LYS A 2 -11.75 -41.31 7.21
C LYS A 2 -10.83 -40.26 6.57
N TYR A 3 -10.91 -39.00 7.01
CA TYR A 3 -10.15 -37.85 6.47
C TYR A 3 -8.86 -37.55 7.25
N GLN A 4 -8.17 -38.58 7.74
CA GLN A 4 -6.86 -38.41 8.37
C GLN A 4 -5.97 -39.56 7.94
N VAL A 5 -4.98 -39.25 7.09
CA VAL A 5 -3.79 -40.08 6.98
C VAL A 5 -2.86 -39.62 8.08
N GLN A 6 -2.76 -40.41 9.16
CA GLN A 6 -1.75 -40.19 10.20
C GLN A 6 -0.37 -40.29 9.56
N TYR A 7 0.44 -39.24 9.73
CA TYR A 7 1.87 -39.30 9.41
C TYR A 7 2.51 -40.45 10.19
N ARG A 8 2.94 -41.50 9.48
CA ARG A 8 3.82 -42.52 10.03
C ARG A 8 5.23 -42.12 9.66
N ALA A 9 6.04 -41.75 10.65
CA ALA A 9 7.46 -41.60 10.44
C ALA A 9 8.02 -42.90 9.82
N PRO A 10 8.90 -42.81 8.82
CA PRO A 10 9.52 -43.99 8.22
C PRO A 10 10.19 -44.83 9.31
N SER A 11 10.07 -46.14 9.21
CA SER A 11 10.67 -47.06 10.19
C SER A 11 12.18 -46.84 10.24
N PRO A 12 12.78 -46.78 11.45
CA PRO A 12 14.22 -46.69 11.57
C PRO A 12 14.88 -47.89 10.89
N PRO A 13 16.04 -47.71 10.23
CA PRO A 13 16.68 -48.79 9.51
C PRO A 13 17.10 -49.94 10.46
N PRO A 14 17.08 -51.19 9.99
CA PRO A 14 17.60 -52.32 10.77
C PRO A 14 19.07 -52.10 11.15
N PRO A 15 19.50 -52.52 12.35
CA PRO A 15 20.88 -52.33 12.79
C PRO A 15 21.85 -53.01 11.82
N GLY A 16 22.75 -52.21 11.22
CA GLY A 16 23.80 -52.69 10.31
C GLY A 16 23.75 -52.17 8.87
N VAL A 17 22.72 -51.39 8.47
CA VAL A 17 22.63 -50.81 7.11
C VAL A 17 22.53 -49.28 7.17
N THR A 18 23.59 -48.60 6.73
CA THR A 18 23.59 -47.16 6.48
C THR A 18 22.96 -46.87 5.13
N ARG A 19 21.81 -46.20 5.11
CA ARG A 19 21.20 -45.64 3.89
C ARG A 19 21.98 -44.42 3.41
N THR A 20 22.10 -44.23 2.11
CA THR A 20 22.77 -43.04 1.56
C THR A 20 21.84 -41.81 1.67
N PRO A 21 22.37 -40.60 1.88
CA PRO A 21 21.54 -39.39 2.02
C PRO A 21 20.61 -39.11 0.83
N GLU A 22 21.01 -39.52 -0.38
CA GLU A 22 20.25 -39.29 -1.61
C GLU A 22 18.94 -40.10 -1.67
N GLU A 23 18.92 -41.32 -1.12
CA GLU A 23 17.72 -42.15 -1.07
C GLU A 23 16.67 -41.57 -0.12
N ILE A 24 17.12 -40.96 0.98
CA ILE A 24 16.26 -40.33 1.98
C ILE A 24 15.59 -39.07 1.39
N GLU A 25 16.35 -38.25 0.66
CA GLU A 25 15.80 -37.05 0.01
C GLU A 25 14.77 -37.38 -1.07
N GLN A 26 14.96 -38.48 -1.81
CA GLN A 26 14.01 -38.91 -2.84
C GLN A 26 12.69 -39.43 -2.23
N GLU A 27 12.74 -40.13 -1.10
CA GLU A 27 11.54 -40.55 -0.38
C GLU A 27 10.77 -39.35 0.19
N ILE A 28 11.48 -38.36 0.77
CA ILE A 28 10.85 -37.13 1.28
C ILE A 28 10.13 -36.38 0.15
N LYS A 29 10.80 -36.18 -1.00
CA LYS A 29 10.20 -35.51 -2.16
C LYS A 29 8.96 -36.24 -2.71
N LYS A 30 8.97 -37.57 -2.74
CA LYS A 30 7.79 -38.35 -3.14
C LYS A 30 6.63 -38.17 -2.17
N THR A 31 6.93 -38.13 -0.87
CA THR A 31 5.90 -37.97 0.16
C THR A 31 5.30 -36.55 0.13
N GLU A 32 6.13 -35.53 -0.06
CA GLU A 32 5.67 -34.13 -0.21
C GLU A 32 4.76 -33.93 -1.44
N ALA A 33 5.10 -34.55 -2.57
CA ALA A 33 4.28 -34.48 -3.79
C ALA A 33 2.89 -35.14 -3.63
N GLU A 34 2.79 -36.22 -2.84
CA GLU A 34 1.50 -36.83 -2.51
C GLU A 34 0.65 -35.95 -1.59
N TYR A 35 1.27 -35.20 -0.67
CA TYR A 35 0.57 -34.26 0.20
C TYR A 35 0.08 -33.00 -0.55
N GLU A 36 0.85 -32.45 -1.49
CA GLU A 36 0.40 -31.33 -2.32
C GLU A 36 -0.84 -31.68 -3.16
N LYS A 37 -0.89 -32.92 -3.68
CA LYS A 37 -2.00 -33.39 -4.51
C LYS A 37 -3.33 -33.49 -3.73
N LEU A 38 -3.25 -33.75 -2.42
CA LEU A 38 -4.41 -33.81 -1.52
C LEU A 38 -4.91 -32.43 -1.11
N ALA A 39 -4.01 -31.46 -0.91
CA ALA A 39 -4.37 -30.08 -0.55
C ALA A 39 -5.19 -29.37 -1.65
N LEU A 40 -4.84 -29.61 -2.92
CA LEU A 40 -5.55 -29.08 -4.08
C LEU A 40 -7.00 -29.57 -4.20
N PHE A 41 -7.30 -30.77 -3.71
CA PHE A 41 -8.66 -31.35 -3.77
C PHE A 41 -9.59 -30.77 -2.68
N ALA A 42 -9.04 -30.30 -1.56
CA ALA A 42 -9.80 -29.69 -0.47
C ALA A 42 -10.24 -28.26 -0.82
N ALA A 43 -9.34 -27.42 -1.34
CA ALA A 43 -9.63 -26.03 -1.70
C ALA A 43 -10.76 -25.89 -2.72
N ARG A 44 -10.93 -26.88 -3.61
CA ARG A 44 -11.97 -26.86 -4.65
C ARG A 44 -13.38 -27.15 -4.11
N ARG A 45 -13.51 -27.82 -2.96
CA ARG A 45 -14.82 -28.13 -2.34
C ARG A 45 -15.33 -27.06 -1.39
N ASP A 46 -14.44 -26.30 -0.74
CA ASP A 46 -14.85 -25.27 0.22
C ASP A 46 -15.46 -24.03 -0.47
N VAL A 47 -15.07 -23.78 -1.72
CA VAL A 47 -15.69 -22.74 -2.57
C VAL A 47 -17.18 -23.04 -2.84
N ASP A 48 -17.56 -24.31 -2.92
CA ASP A 48 -18.95 -24.69 -3.23
C ASP A 48 -19.88 -24.60 -1.99
N ARG A 49 -19.33 -24.65 -0.77
CA ARG A 49 -20.11 -24.77 0.47
C ARG A 49 -20.46 -23.44 1.14
N ALA A 50 -19.74 -22.37 0.84
CA ALA A 50 -19.95 -21.03 1.42
C ALA A 50 -21.25 -20.32 0.94
N SER A 51 -22.05 -20.97 0.09
CA SER A 51 -23.29 -20.42 -0.47
C SER A 51 -24.56 -20.68 0.35
N SER A 52 -24.50 -21.26 1.56
CA SER A 52 -25.72 -21.59 2.32
C SER A 52 -25.63 -21.40 3.85
N GLY A 53 -26.37 -20.40 4.36
CA GLY A 53 -26.95 -20.35 5.73
C GLY A 53 -26.35 -19.38 6.76
N MET A 54 -27.15 -18.43 7.28
CA MET A 54 -26.89 -17.62 8.50
C MET A 54 -27.89 -17.98 9.64
N PRO A 55 -27.51 -17.92 10.94
CA PRO A 55 -28.45 -18.06 12.07
C PRO A 55 -28.66 -16.78 12.93
N VAL A 56 -29.67 -16.83 13.81
CA VAL A 56 -30.55 -15.75 14.33
C VAL A 56 -30.16 -15.18 15.72
N ALA A 57 -30.54 -13.91 15.95
CA ALA A 57 -30.13 -12.92 16.96
C ALA A 57 -30.43 -13.14 18.48
N GLY A 58 -30.70 -14.36 18.95
CA GLY A 58 -31.11 -14.58 20.36
C GLY A 58 -30.00 -15.01 21.34
N ALA A 59 -28.83 -15.41 20.85
CA ALA A 59 -27.79 -16.06 21.66
C ALA A 59 -26.69 -15.11 22.19
N GLU A 60 -26.73 -13.84 21.81
CA GLU A 60 -25.65 -12.88 22.04
C GLU A 60 -25.69 -12.27 23.44
N GLU A 61 -26.89 -12.02 23.98
CA GLU A 61 -27.07 -11.30 25.27
C GLU A 61 -26.69 -12.13 26.50
N ALA A 62 -26.88 -13.45 26.46
CA ALA A 62 -26.53 -14.35 27.58
C ALA A 62 -25.00 -14.50 27.73
N MET A 63 -24.26 -14.41 26.63
CA MET A 63 -22.81 -14.54 26.61
C MET A 63 -22.12 -13.27 27.15
N ASP A 64 -22.70 -12.09 26.91
CA ASP A 64 -22.14 -10.81 27.30
C ASP A 64 -22.19 -10.57 28.83
N GLN A 65 -23.27 -11.01 29.50
CA GLN A 65 -23.36 -10.95 30.97
C GLN A 65 -22.34 -11.86 31.66
N GLN A 66 -22.00 -12.99 31.04
CA GLN A 66 -21.06 -13.97 31.61
C GLN A 66 -19.60 -13.53 31.42
N LEU A 67 -19.30 -12.74 30.39
CA LEU A 67 -18.00 -12.09 30.20
C LEU A 67 -17.74 -10.99 31.23
N ARG A 68 -18.75 -10.16 31.56
CA ARG A 68 -18.59 -9.04 32.51
C ARG A 68 -18.24 -9.50 33.93
N LYS A 69 -18.81 -10.63 34.38
CA LYS A 69 -18.47 -11.23 35.69
C LYS A 69 -17.05 -11.78 35.77
N ARG A 70 -16.47 -12.25 34.64
CA ARG A 70 -15.10 -12.75 34.59
C ARG A 70 -14.04 -11.65 34.56
N LEU A 71 -14.37 -10.49 33.97
CA LEU A 71 -13.48 -9.33 33.90
C LEU A 71 -13.24 -8.65 35.25
N GLN A 72 -14.19 -8.69 36.19
CA GLN A 72 -14.00 -8.11 37.54
C GLN A 72 -13.02 -8.90 38.42
N VAL A 73 -12.98 -10.23 38.29
CA VAL A 73 -12.09 -11.09 39.10
C VAL A 73 -10.62 -10.94 38.66
N GLN A 74 -10.36 -10.68 37.37
CA GLN A 74 -8.99 -10.49 36.87
C GLN A 74 -8.37 -9.14 37.24
N ARG A 75 -9.18 -8.10 37.53
CA ARG A 75 -8.67 -6.77 37.87
C ARG A 75 -7.93 -6.72 39.21
N GLY A 76 -8.26 -7.59 40.17
CA GLY A 76 -7.63 -7.59 41.49
C GLY A 76 -6.25 -8.26 41.57
N GLN A 77 -5.81 -8.94 40.51
CA GLN A 77 -4.62 -9.83 40.56
C GLN A 77 -3.41 -9.29 39.78
N ILE A 78 -3.57 -8.17 39.06
CA ILE A 78 -2.56 -7.63 38.14
C ILE A 78 -1.61 -6.62 38.84
N ASP A 79 -2.03 -6.00 39.95
CA ASP A 79 -1.25 -4.92 40.60
C ASP A 79 0.03 -5.38 41.34
N ILE A 80 0.24 -6.68 41.53
CA ILE A 80 1.36 -7.19 42.36
C ILE A 80 2.64 -7.47 41.54
N THR A 81 2.60 -7.47 40.21
CA THR A 81 3.70 -8.06 39.40
C THR A 81 4.50 -7.07 38.55
N VAL A 82 4.16 -5.78 38.52
CA VAL A 82 4.73 -4.81 37.55
C VAL A 82 6.06 -4.17 38.01
N GLN A 83 6.50 -4.35 39.26
CA GLN A 83 7.63 -3.57 39.79
C GLN A 83 9.06 -4.02 39.42
N ASN A 84 9.30 -5.19 38.80
CA ASN A 84 10.66 -5.79 38.84
C ASN A 84 11.47 -5.95 37.54
N TRP A 85 11.06 -5.47 36.36
CA TRP A 85 11.83 -5.76 35.13
C TRP A 85 11.94 -4.55 34.18
N CYS A 86 12.80 -3.59 34.54
CA CYS A 86 13.32 -2.56 33.65
C CYS A 86 14.84 -2.60 33.65
N ALA A 87 15.44 -3.33 32.70
CA ALA A 87 16.78 -3.11 32.14
C ALA A 87 17.11 -4.24 31.16
N ILE A 88 17.46 -3.90 29.91
CA ILE A 88 18.54 -4.49 29.05
C ILE A 88 18.34 -4.00 27.60
N PRO A 89 19.41 -3.65 26.84
CA PRO A 89 19.34 -2.81 25.64
C PRO A 89 19.26 -3.58 24.31
N LEU A 90 18.81 -2.85 23.28
CA LEU A 90 18.60 -3.24 21.88
C LEU A 90 19.87 -3.74 21.16
N PHE A 91 19.81 -4.92 20.54
CA PHE A 91 20.70 -5.32 19.44
C PHE A 91 19.95 -6.18 18.39
N GLN A 92 20.17 -5.82 17.13
CA GLN A 92 19.78 -6.44 15.85
C GLN A 92 19.45 -7.94 15.90
N LEU A 93 18.19 -8.26 15.58
CA LEU A 93 17.74 -9.52 14.95
C LEU A 93 16.25 -9.35 14.55
N ASP A 94 16.03 -8.52 13.54
CA ASP A 94 14.70 -8.17 13.02
C ASP A 94 14.15 -9.29 12.12
N PHE A 95 13.53 -10.30 12.71
CA PHE A 95 12.32 -10.95 12.13
C PHE A 95 11.70 -11.98 13.08
N PHE A 96 12.48 -12.61 13.95
CA PHE A 96 11.99 -13.75 14.73
C PHE A 96 11.50 -13.41 16.15
N LEU A 97 11.92 -12.29 16.73
CA LEU A 97 11.59 -12.01 18.14
C LEU A 97 10.21 -11.37 18.37
N PHE A 98 9.61 -10.74 17.35
CA PHE A 98 8.36 -9.98 17.55
C PHE A 98 7.13 -10.90 17.73
N VAL A 99 7.23 -12.17 17.30
CA VAL A 99 6.13 -13.15 17.41
C VAL A 99 5.90 -13.60 18.85
N TYR A 100 6.93 -13.58 19.71
CA TYR A 100 6.79 -14.08 21.08
C TYR A 100 6.21 -13.05 22.06
N PHE A 101 6.35 -11.75 21.77
CA PHE A 101 6.06 -10.69 22.75
C PHE A 101 4.56 -10.37 22.92
N ILE A 102 3.73 -10.60 21.89
CA ILE A 102 2.29 -10.28 21.94
C ILE A 102 1.48 -11.26 22.81
N THR A 103 2.04 -12.44 23.13
CA THR A 103 1.27 -13.46 23.89
C THR A 103 1.32 -13.30 25.41
N LYS A 104 2.22 -12.46 25.96
CA LYS A 104 2.38 -12.33 27.43
C LYS A 104 2.03 -10.99 28.03
N VAL A 105 1.82 -9.94 27.24
CA VAL A 105 1.43 -8.62 27.75
C VAL A 105 0.02 -8.34 27.26
N GLY A 106 -0.96 -8.48 28.15
CA GLY A 106 -2.28 -7.89 27.95
C GLY A 106 -2.12 -6.37 27.93
N THR A 107 -1.87 -5.81 26.76
CA THR A 107 -1.76 -4.37 26.56
C THR A 107 -3.16 -3.74 26.64
N ARG A 108 -3.22 -2.58 27.32
CA ARG A 108 -4.44 -1.76 27.45
C ARG A 108 -5.00 -1.43 26.05
N PRO A 109 -6.33 -1.31 25.88
CA PRO A 109 -6.96 -1.01 24.58
C PRO A 109 -6.60 0.35 23.96
N GLU A 110 -5.85 1.20 24.68
CA GLU A 110 -5.54 2.58 24.24
C GLU A 110 -4.18 2.71 23.52
N MET A 111 -3.46 1.61 23.27
CA MET A 111 -2.17 1.60 22.55
C MET A 111 -2.14 0.71 21.30
N LEU A 112 -3.29 0.40 20.71
CA LEU A 112 -3.37 -0.28 19.42
C LEU A 112 -3.86 0.69 18.35
N PRO A 113 -3.00 1.06 17.41
CA PRO A 113 -3.42 1.08 16.01
C PRO A 113 -2.56 0.06 15.25
N ARG A 114 -2.98 -0.30 14.03
CA ARG A 114 -2.11 -0.85 12.96
C ARG A 114 -2.03 -2.36 12.74
N LEU A 115 -3.07 -3.16 12.98
CA LEU A 115 -3.09 -4.54 12.46
C LEU A 115 -4.48 -4.91 11.95
N ALA A 116 -4.60 -5.20 10.65
CA ALA A 116 -5.75 -5.93 10.13
C ALA A 116 -5.52 -7.42 10.45
N ILE A 117 -6.30 -7.96 11.39
CA ILE A 117 -6.22 -9.35 11.81
C ILE A 117 -7.12 -10.18 10.90
N ILE A 118 -6.53 -11.01 10.04
CA ILE A 118 -7.28 -12.09 9.37
C ILE A 118 -7.36 -13.26 10.35
N SER A 119 -8.54 -13.47 10.94
CA SER A 119 -8.83 -14.59 11.83
C SER A 119 -9.36 -15.78 11.03
N LEU A 120 -8.56 -16.83 10.88
CA LEU A 120 -9.05 -18.16 10.54
C LEU A 120 -9.40 -18.90 11.83
N SER A 121 -10.69 -19.09 12.09
CA SER A 121 -11.21 -19.79 13.26
C SER A 121 -12.21 -20.87 12.81
N GLU A 122 -11.73 -22.12 12.66
CA GLU A 122 -12.61 -23.28 12.67
C GLU A 122 -12.60 -23.91 14.07
N ARG A 123 -13.75 -23.89 14.75
CA ARG A 123 -13.97 -24.60 16.03
C ARG A 123 -14.51 -26.00 15.74
N PHE A 124 -13.68 -27.03 15.91
CA PHE A 124 -14.16 -28.40 16.07
C PHE A 124 -14.27 -28.75 17.55
N GLY A 125 -15.50 -28.89 18.03
CA GLY A 125 -15.79 -29.60 19.27
C GLY A 125 -16.04 -31.09 18.98
N TYR A 126 -15.47 -31.98 19.77
CA TYR A 126 -16.17 -33.10 20.43
C TYR A 126 -15.20 -33.89 21.32
N SER A 127 -15.73 -34.31 22.46
CA SER A 127 -15.11 -35.03 23.56
C SER A 127 -14.88 -36.53 23.28
N GLN A 128 -13.62 -36.97 23.36
CA GLN A 128 -13.02 -38.15 24.05
C GLN A 128 -13.79 -39.51 24.11
N PRO A 129 -13.08 -40.67 24.01
CA PRO A 129 -12.13 -41.05 25.07
C PRO A 129 -10.82 -41.77 24.68
N HIS A 130 -9.80 -41.43 25.49
CA HIS A 130 -8.76 -42.31 26.06
C HIS A 130 -7.65 -42.84 25.13
N HIS A 131 -6.61 -42.02 24.97
CA HIS A 131 -5.21 -42.50 25.06
C HIS A 131 -4.32 -41.35 25.55
N ARG A 132 -3.35 -41.65 26.43
CA ARG A 132 -2.29 -40.70 26.83
C ARG A 132 -1.44 -40.39 25.60
N SER A 133 -1.76 -39.31 24.89
CA SER A 133 -0.86 -38.67 23.95
C SER A 133 -0.27 -37.43 24.61
N HIS A 134 1.04 -37.21 24.44
CA HIS A 134 1.65 -35.91 24.72
C HIS A 134 0.96 -34.87 23.83
N ARG A 135 0.02 -34.12 24.42
CA ARG A 135 -0.70 -33.05 23.74
C ARG A 135 0.30 -31.92 23.46
N VAL A 136 0.80 -31.85 22.24
CA VAL A 136 1.27 -30.56 21.69
C VAL A 136 0.04 -29.67 21.70
N ARG A 137 0.07 -28.61 22.51
CA ARG A 137 -1.05 -27.66 22.57
C ARG A 137 -1.28 -27.11 21.16
N PRO A 138 -2.54 -26.96 20.71
CA PRO A 138 -2.81 -26.32 19.44
C PRO A 138 -2.11 -24.97 19.43
N VAL A 139 -1.25 -24.74 18.43
CA VAL A 139 -0.71 -23.41 18.18
C VAL A 139 -1.94 -22.54 17.90
N GLY A 140 -2.16 -21.52 18.73
CA GLY A 140 -3.29 -20.60 18.56
C GLY A 140 -3.28 -19.94 17.19
N PRO A 141 -4.35 -19.22 16.80
CA PRO A 141 -4.40 -18.57 15.49
C PRO A 141 -3.18 -17.67 15.32
N ILE A 142 -2.39 -17.93 14.27
CA ILE A 142 -1.27 -17.08 13.88
C ILE A 142 -1.85 -15.98 13.00
N GLY A 143 -1.88 -14.75 13.52
CA GLY A 143 -2.16 -13.56 12.73
C GLY A 143 -0.89 -13.11 12.02
N ILE A 144 -0.91 -13.07 10.69
CA ILE A 144 0.14 -12.41 9.91
C ILE A 144 -0.37 -11.01 9.59
N ALA A 145 0.43 -10.00 9.93
CA ALA A 145 0.16 -8.63 9.54
C ALA A 145 1.26 -8.12 8.62
N ALA A 146 0.84 -7.48 7.54
CA ALA A 146 1.72 -6.87 6.56
C ALA A 146 1.53 -5.36 6.58
N LEU A 147 2.63 -4.63 6.38
CA LEU A 147 2.59 -3.18 6.23
C LEU A 147 1.98 -2.84 4.86
N ARG A 148 0.73 -2.36 4.86
CA ARG A 148 0.00 -2.02 3.63
C ARG A 148 0.59 -0.82 2.89
N TYR A 149 0.99 0.22 3.61
CA TYR A 149 1.47 1.49 3.05
C TYR A 149 2.98 1.63 3.07
N GLY A 150 3.72 0.57 2.73
CA GLY A 150 5.19 0.58 2.79
C GLY A 150 5.87 1.58 1.85
N ASN A 151 5.19 2.04 0.80
CA ASN A 151 5.71 3.02 -0.16
C ASN A 151 5.23 4.46 0.09
N LEU A 152 4.48 4.71 1.17
CA LEU A 152 3.99 6.04 1.56
C LEU A 152 4.73 6.52 2.82
N PRO A 153 5.00 7.83 2.97
CA PRO A 153 4.78 8.89 1.98
C PRO A 153 5.71 8.75 0.76
N TYR A 154 5.33 9.36 -0.35
CA TYR A 154 6.16 9.40 -1.55
C TYR A 154 7.41 10.24 -1.30
N GLN A 155 8.56 9.73 -1.72
CA GLN A 155 9.83 10.46 -1.68
C GLN A 155 9.98 11.40 -2.89
N GLY A 156 9.21 11.17 -3.95
CA GLY A 156 9.16 12.06 -5.10
C GLY A 156 8.24 11.53 -6.20
N TRP A 157 7.86 12.41 -7.11
CA TRP A 157 7.06 12.06 -8.29
C TRP A 157 7.37 13.02 -9.44
N ASP A 158 7.24 12.53 -10.68
CA ASP A 158 7.36 13.32 -11.89
C ASP A 158 6.24 12.97 -12.88
N MET A 159 5.62 13.98 -13.47
CA MET A 159 4.65 13.84 -14.55
C MET A 159 5.12 14.64 -15.75
N LYS A 160 5.42 13.95 -16.84
CA LYS A 160 5.95 14.55 -18.07
C LYS A 160 5.28 14.01 -19.33
N PRO A 161 5.21 14.80 -20.41
CA PRO A 161 4.79 14.27 -21.70
C PRO A 161 5.73 13.15 -22.15
N ASP A 162 5.16 12.10 -22.76
CA ASP A 162 5.96 11.06 -23.37
C ASP A 162 6.76 11.64 -24.57
N PRO A 163 8.10 11.51 -24.61
CA PRO A 163 8.91 12.11 -25.69
C PRO A 163 8.67 11.47 -27.05
N GLN A 164 8.36 10.17 -27.08
CA GLN A 164 8.20 9.39 -28.31
C GLN A 164 6.74 9.27 -28.75
N GLY A 165 5.80 9.28 -27.80
CA GLY A 165 4.37 9.10 -28.07
C GLY A 165 3.50 10.31 -27.76
N LYS A 166 2.18 10.09 -27.89
CA LYS A 166 1.12 11.05 -27.52
C LYS A 166 0.59 10.82 -26.11
N GLY A 167 1.32 10.06 -25.28
CA GLY A 167 0.96 9.75 -23.91
C GLY A 167 1.57 10.71 -22.89
N VAL A 168 1.36 10.38 -21.61
CA VAL A 168 1.89 11.07 -20.44
C VAL A 168 2.53 10.02 -19.55
N LEU A 169 3.75 10.27 -19.08
CA LEU A 169 4.47 9.44 -18.13
C LEU A 169 4.26 10.00 -16.73
N VAL A 170 3.83 9.15 -15.81
CA VAL A 170 3.71 9.44 -14.38
C VAL A 170 4.64 8.49 -13.65
N THR A 171 5.68 9.02 -13.03
CA THR A 171 6.59 8.27 -12.18
C THR A 171 6.35 8.66 -10.72
N VAL A 172 6.29 7.66 -9.86
CA VAL A 172 6.19 7.86 -8.41
C VAL A 172 7.27 7.02 -7.74
N THR A 173 8.03 7.69 -6.88
CA THR A 173 9.08 7.09 -6.04
C THR A 173 8.54 7.01 -4.62
N GLY A 174 8.26 5.80 -4.17
CA GLY A 174 7.99 5.51 -2.77
C GLY A 174 9.28 5.27 -2.00
N VAL A 175 9.15 4.77 -0.77
CA VAL A 175 10.29 4.46 0.09
C VAL A 175 11.17 3.33 -0.45
N CYS A 176 10.54 2.25 -0.95
CA CYS A 176 11.27 1.06 -1.39
C CYS A 176 11.29 0.90 -2.92
N VAL A 177 10.24 1.35 -3.60
CA VAL A 177 10.00 1.06 -5.01
C VAL A 177 9.71 2.34 -5.78
N THR A 178 10.21 2.44 -7.01
CA THR A 178 9.83 3.50 -7.96
C THR A 178 9.08 2.88 -9.13
N VAL A 179 7.92 3.43 -9.47
CA VAL A 179 7.06 2.92 -10.55
C VAL A 179 6.80 4.02 -11.57
N THR A 180 6.88 3.66 -12.85
CA THR A 180 6.50 4.54 -13.96
C THR A 180 5.32 3.95 -14.72
N TRP A 181 4.23 4.72 -14.77
CA TRP A 181 3.06 4.44 -15.60
C TRP A 181 3.07 5.31 -16.86
N LEU A 182 2.52 4.77 -17.94
CA LEU A 182 2.23 5.47 -19.18
C LEU A 182 0.71 5.55 -19.36
N CYS A 183 0.17 6.76 -19.29
CA CYS A 183 -1.22 7.05 -19.63
C CYS A 183 -1.32 7.27 -21.15
N LEU A 184 -2.20 6.50 -21.79
CA LEU A 184 -2.45 6.60 -23.23
C LEU A 184 -3.93 6.36 -23.54
N GLY A 185 -4.59 7.36 -24.12
CA GLY A 185 -6.02 7.27 -24.42
C GLY A 185 -6.81 7.02 -23.14
N SER A 186 -7.63 5.96 -23.13
CA SER A 186 -8.44 5.53 -21.98
C SER A 186 -7.76 4.48 -21.08
N THR A 187 -6.45 4.27 -21.21
CA THR A 187 -5.74 3.16 -20.57
C THR A 187 -4.43 3.59 -19.91
N VAL A 188 -4.04 2.87 -18.87
CA VAL A 188 -2.77 3.02 -18.17
C VAL A 188 -1.95 1.75 -18.36
N ARG A 189 -0.66 1.93 -18.63
CA ARG A 189 0.30 0.83 -18.81
C ARG A 189 1.42 0.96 -17.79
N LEU A 190 1.83 -0.16 -17.22
CA LEU A 190 3.02 -0.21 -16.38
C LEU A 190 4.25 -0.23 -17.30
N LYS A 191 5.07 0.82 -17.29
CA LYS A 191 6.22 0.94 -18.20
C LYS A 191 7.49 0.39 -17.57
N TRP A 192 7.74 0.76 -16.32
CA TRP A 192 8.98 0.40 -15.63
C TRP A 192 8.75 0.36 -14.12
N ILE A 193 9.49 -0.52 -13.44
CA ILE A 193 9.59 -0.53 -11.98
C ILE A 193 11.05 -0.70 -11.61
N ALA A 194 11.54 0.12 -10.68
CA ALA A 194 12.85 -0.02 -10.05
C ALA A 194 12.69 -0.53 -8.61
N ASN A 195 13.65 -1.34 -8.16
CA ASN A 195 13.76 -1.86 -6.79
C ASN A 195 12.56 -2.69 -6.31
N ALA A 196 11.76 -3.25 -7.23
CA ALA A 196 10.67 -4.15 -6.85
C ALA A 196 11.20 -5.45 -6.24
N PRO A 197 10.72 -5.87 -5.07
CA PRO A 197 11.08 -7.15 -4.46
C PRO A 197 10.40 -8.34 -5.17
N THR A 198 9.36 -8.11 -5.97
CA THR A 198 8.47 -9.15 -6.50
C THR A 198 8.57 -9.30 -8.02
N SER A 199 8.66 -10.53 -8.51
CA SER A 199 8.61 -10.87 -9.95
C SER A 199 7.21 -10.85 -10.56
N ALA A 200 6.16 -10.81 -9.73
CA ALA A 200 4.74 -10.89 -10.12
C ALA A 200 4.31 -9.79 -11.11
N LEU A 201 4.94 -8.62 -11.09
CA LEU A 201 4.58 -7.50 -11.97
C LEU A 201 5.16 -7.63 -13.39
N LYS A 202 6.07 -8.59 -13.63
CA LYS A 202 6.72 -8.78 -14.94
C LYS A 202 5.72 -9.08 -16.05
N GLU A 203 4.67 -9.82 -15.74
CA GLU A 203 3.66 -10.22 -16.71
C GLU A 203 2.73 -9.06 -17.10
N HIS A 204 2.69 -7.98 -16.31
CA HIS A 204 1.79 -6.85 -16.49
C HIS A 204 2.43 -5.66 -17.21
N TYR A 205 3.73 -5.72 -17.56
CA TYR A 205 4.41 -4.66 -18.28
C TYR A 205 3.80 -4.38 -19.66
N ASN A 206 3.66 -3.10 -20.00
CA ASN A 206 3.18 -2.56 -21.27
C ASN A 206 1.77 -3.01 -21.71
N LYS A 207 1.05 -3.78 -20.88
CA LYS A 207 -0.33 -4.18 -21.13
C LYS A 207 -1.28 -3.03 -20.75
N PRO A 208 -2.30 -2.73 -21.56
CA PRO A 208 -3.27 -1.69 -21.26
C PRO A 208 -4.27 -2.17 -20.20
N PHE A 209 -4.41 -1.40 -19.13
CA PHE A 209 -5.40 -1.62 -18.08
C PHE A 209 -6.22 -0.35 -17.82
N SER A 210 -7.39 -0.49 -17.19
CA SER A 210 -8.06 0.64 -16.56
C SER A 210 -7.31 1.06 -15.29
N VAL A 211 -7.49 2.30 -14.83
CA VAL A 211 -6.84 2.80 -13.61
C VAL A 211 -7.17 1.91 -12.40
N LYS A 212 -8.46 1.57 -12.23
CA LYS A 212 -8.92 0.69 -11.14
C LYS A 212 -8.31 -0.70 -11.21
N ARG A 213 -8.23 -1.30 -12.41
CA ARG A 213 -7.61 -2.63 -12.57
C ARG A 213 -6.11 -2.57 -12.31
N MET A 214 -5.42 -1.50 -12.73
CA MET A 214 -4.01 -1.29 -12.41
C MET A 214 -3.79 -1.20 -10.89
N ALA A 215 -4.63 -0.45 -10.16
CA ALA A 215 -4.55 -0.37 -8.70
C ALA A 215 -4.73 -1.75 -8.04
N GLN A 216 -5.69 -2.55 -8.53
CA GLN A 216 -5.89 -3.91 -8.05
C GLN A 216 -4.66 -4.81 -8.30
N ILE A 217 -4.11 -4.80 -9.51
CA ILE A 217 -2.92 -5.60 -9.86
C ILE A 217 -1.73 -5.22 -8.97
N MET A 218 -1.51 -3.92 -8.74
CA MET A 218 -0.42 -3.44 -7.90
C MET A 218 -0.58 -3.88 -6.43
N ARG A 219 -1.82 -3.90 -5.91
CA ARG A 219 -2.15 -4.42 -4.57
C ARG A 219 -1.97 -5.94 -4.48
N GLU A 220 -2.42 -6.69 -5.47
CA GLU A 220 -2.25 -8.16 -5.57
C GLU A 220 -0.76 -8.54 -5.58
N ALA A 221 0.10 -7.70 -6.17
CA ALA A 221 1.55 -7.88 -6.20
C ALA A 221 2.30 -7.34 -4.96
N ALA A 222 1.59 -6.95 -3.91
CA ALA A 222 2.13 -6.34 -2.68
C ALA A 222 2.98 -5.06 -2.93
N CYS A 223 2.70 -4.34 -4.01
CA CYS A 223 3.32 -3.06 -4.36
C CYS A 223 2.26 -1.96 -4.37
N ASP A 224 1.66 -1.65 -3.21
CA ASP A 224 0.59 -0.65 -3.14
C ASP A 224 1.14 0.78 -3.22
N PHE A 225 0.56 1.57 -4.12
CA PHE A 225 0.78 3.01 -4.29
C PHE A 225 -0.57 3.77 -4.27
N PHE A 226 -1.68 3.11 -3.93
CA PHE A 226 -3.02 3.67 -4.07
C PHE A 226 -3.68 3.79 -2.69
N PRO A 227 -3.44 4.90 -1.96
CA PRO A 227 -3.97 5.11 -0.63
C PRO A 227 -5.50 5.15 -0.61
N ASP A 228 -6.08 4.43 0.36
CA ASP A 228 -7.52 4.50 0.64
C ASP A 228 -7.90 5.85 1.26
N PHE A 229 -9.19 6.06 1.51
CA PHE A 229 -9.71 7.32 2.05
C PHE A 229 -9.12 7.66 3.43
N ASP A 230 -8.94 6.66 4.29
CA ASP A 230 -8.46 6.75 5.67
C ASP A 230 -6.94 6.58 5.83
N ALA A 231 -6.21 6.38 4.72
CA ALA A 231 -4.77 6.12 4.73
C ALA A 231 -3.94 7.22 5.43
N TYR A 232 -4.45 8.45 5.51
CA TYR A 232 -3.80 9.55 6.24
C TYR A 232 -3.63 9.26 7.74
N ASN A 233 -4.48 8.41 8.34
CA ASN A 233 -4.35 8.00 9.74
C ASN A 233 -3.21 7.00 9.97
N HIS A 234 -2.69 6.42 8.89
CA HIS A 234 -1.70 5.34 8.94
C HIS A 234 -0.32 5.75 8.43
N VAL A 235 -0.23 6.87 7.71
CA VAL A 235 1.01 7.36 7.10
C VAL A 235 1.50 8.61 7.84
N GLU A 236 2.56 8.45 8.61
CA GLU A 236 3.25 9.58 9.26
C GLU A 236 3.98 10.45 8.23
N GLY A 237 4.04 11.76 8.49
CA GLY A 237 4.69 12.72 7.59
C GLY A 237 3.89 13.07 6.34
N SER A 238 2.67 12.52 6.16
CA SER A 238 1.73 12.94 5.13
C SER A 238 0.92 14.16 5.58
N CYS A 239 0.51 15.00 4.63
CA CYS A 239 -0.35 16.15 4.89
C CYS A 239 -1.54 16.08 3.94
N ALA A 240 -2.65 15.52 4.41
CA ALA A 240 -3.91 15.48 3.66
C ALA A 240 -4.27 16.89 3.18
N LYS A 241 -4.53 17.03 1.87
CA LYS A 241 -4.92 18.29 1.25
C LYS A 241 -6.43 18.44 1.21
N GLU A 242 -6.90 19.68 1.07
CA GLU A 242 -8.32 19.97 0.88
C GLU A 242 -8.83 19.31 -0.40
N TRP A 243 -9.81 18.40 -0.28
CA TRP A 243 -10.20 17.50 -1.37
C TRP A 243 -10.64 18.24 -2.64
N VAL A 244 -11.36 19.37 -2.51
CA VAL A 244 -11.83 20.18 -3.65
C VAL A 244 -10.65 20.77 -4.40
N ALA A 245 -9.70 21.37 -3.66
CA ALA A 245 -8.54 22.03 -4.22
C ALA A 245 -7.60 21.03 -4.89
N GLU A 246 -7.36 19.90 -4.23
CA GLU A 246 -6.54 18.81 -4.78
C GLU A 246 -7.16 18.24 -6.06
N ARG A 247 -8.46 17.95 -6.06
CA ARG A 247 -9.17 17.43 -7.24
C ARG A 247 -9.15 18.43 -8.41
N HIS A 248 -9.42 19.70 -8.14
CA HIS A 248 -9.38 20.74 -9.17
C HIS A 248 -7.96 20.89 -9.75
N ASN A 249 -6.94 20.89 -8.88
CA ASN A 249 -5.54 20.94 -9.30
C ASN A 249 -5.16 19.74 -10.18
N TYR A 250 -5.56 18.51 -9.81
CA TYR A 250 -5.32 17.34 -10.67
C TYR A 250 -6.00 17.42 -12.03
N HIS A 251 -7.19 18.01 -12.09
CA HIS A 251 -7.88 18.20 -13.35
C HIS A 251 -7.14 19.21 -14.25
N ALA A 252 -6.67 20.32 -13.67
CA ALA A 252 -5.84 21.29 -14.38
C ALA A 252 -4.50 20.68 -14.82
N MET A 253 -3.81 19.95 -13.95
CA MET A 253 -2.60 19.19 -14.28
C MET A 253 -2.84 18.19 -15.42
N ALA A 254 -3.98 17.48 -15.42
CA ALA A 254 -4.32 16.52 -16.46
C ALA A 254 -4.49 17.19 -17.83
N PHE A 255 -5.11 18.37 -17.90
CA PHE A 255 -5.19 19.15 -19.14
C PHE A 255 -3.82 19.62 -19.64
N LEU A 256 -2.92 19.98 -18.71
CA LEU A 256 -1.62 20.55 -19.02
C LEU A 256 -0.51 19.49 -19.16
N SER A 257 -0.81 18.23 -18.90
CA SER A 257 0.16 17.11 -18.81
C SER A 257 0.94 16.83 -20.10
N ARG A 258 0.46 17.32 -21.25
CA ARG A 258 1.17 17.26 -22.54
C ARG A 258 2.09 18.46 -22.81
N ALA A 259 1.87 19.58 -22.14
CA ALA A 259 2.58 20.83 -22.34
C ALA A 259 3.58 21.14 -21.21
N TYR A 260 3.37 20.57 -20.02
CA TYR A 260 4.17 20.83 -18.83
C TYR A 260 4.73 19.54 -18.25
N ASN A 261 5.87 19.69 -17.59
CA ASN A 261 6.40 18.72 -16.64
C ASN A 261 6.11 19.21 -15.23
N PHE A 262 5.43 18.40 -14.43
CA PHE A 262 5.16 18.65 -13.02
C PHE A 262 6.00 17.71 -12.17
N GLN A 263 6.53 18.22 -11.07
CA GLN A 263 7.39 17.46 -10.19
C GLN A 263 7.09 17.76 -8.73
N TRP A 264 7.42 16.78 -7.89
CA TRP A 264 7.37 16.89 -6.44
C TRP A 264 8.16 18.10 -5.90
N SER A 265 7.71 18.63 -4.77
CA SER A 265 8.41 19.67 -4.01
C SER A 265 8.53 19.27 -2.55
N ARG A 266 9.71 19.49 -1.96
CA ARG A 266 9.96 19.16 -0.53
C ARG A 266 9.18 20.04 0.44
N TRP A 267 8.73 21.20 -0.02
CA TRP A 267 7.96 22.15 0.80
C TRP A 267 6.49 21.74 0.93
N ASN A 268 6.00 20.81 0.11
CA ASN A 268 4.59 20.47 0.05
C ASN A 268 4.05 19.87 1.36
N ALA A 269 4.81 18.95 1.97
CA ALA A 269 4.42 18.33 3.23
C ALA A 269 4.24 19.35 4.36
N ALA A 270 5.10 20.38 4.41
CA ALA A 270 5.04 21.44 5.43
C ALA A 270 4.04 22.56 5.11
N ALA A 271 3.52 22.65 3.87
CA ALA A 271 2.67 23.74 3.44
C ALA A 271 1.24 23.70 4.04
N GLY A 272 0.86 22.62 4.72
CA GLY A 272 -0.47 22.45 5.32
C GLY A 272 -1.55 22.03 4.31
N THR A 273 -2.79 21.93 4.78
CA THR A 273 -3.90 21.28 4.06
C THR A 273 -4.40 22.07 2.84
N ARG A 274 -4.41 23.40 2.89
CA ARG A 274 -4.98 24.25 1.81
C ARG A 274 -3.96 24.69 0.77
N ASN A 275 -2.69 24.36 0.96
CA ASN A 275 -1.60 24.80 0.10
C ASN A 275 -0.99 23.58 -0.58
N ILE A 276 -0.94 23.60 -1.89
CA ILE A 276 -0.23 22.61 -2.69
C ILE A 276 0.98 23.31 -3.28
N VAL A 277 2.17 22.78 -2.99
CA VAL A 277 3.42 23.29 -3.53
C VAL A 277 3.99 22.22 -4.44
N MET A 278 4.29 22.59 -5.67
CA MET A 278 4.88 21.66 -6.63
C MET A 278 5.82 22.40 -7.57
N GLN A 279 6.71 21.67 -8.20
CA GLN A 279 7.55 22.21 -9.25
C GLN A 279 6.86 22.05 -10.60
N PHE A 280 7.05 23.03 -11.48
CA PHE A 280 6.57 22.94 -12.85
C PHE A 280 7.56 23.57 -13.82
N ARG A 281 7.52 23.11 -15.07
CA ARG A 281 8.18 23.73 -16.21
C ARG A 281 7.43 23.41 -17.48
N GLU A 282 7.59 24.27 -18.48
CA GLU A 282 7.09 23.97 -19.82
C GLU A 282 7.95 22.86 -20.47
N ALA A 283 7.29 21.90 -21.11
CA ALA A 283 7.88 20.72 -21.75
C ALA A 283 7.42 20.58 -23.21
N VAL A 284 7.28 21.72 -23.90
CA VAL A 284 6.96 21.78 -25.33
C VAL A 284 8.21 21.47 -26.17
N ASP A 285 9.35 22.09 -25.81
CA ASP A 285 10.61 21.90 -26.50
C ASP A 285 11.35 20.65 -26.01
N LYS A 286 11.41 19.62 -26.86
CA LYS A 286 12.11 18.37 -26.56
C LYS A 286 13.64 18.50 -26.45
N LYS A 287 14.21 19.58 -27.01
CA LYS A 287 15.67 19.78 -27.10
C LYS A 287 16.22 20.69 -26.00
N ARG A 288 15.39 21.61 -25.49
CA ARG A 288 15.77 22.58 -24.46
C ARG A 288 14.72 22.54 -23.37
N GLU A 289 15.02 21.85 -22.29
CA GLU A 289 14.14 21.83 -21.12
C GLU A 289 14.30 23.14 -20.35
N GLY A 290 13.17 23.78 -20.02
CA GLY A 290 13.16 24.96 -19.17
C GLY A 290 13.60 24.66 -17.73
N LYS A 291 13.99 25.71 -17.01
CA LYS A 291 14.27 25.62 -15.57
C LYS A 291 12.97 25.33 -14.80
N LEU A 292 13.04 24.42 -13.82
CA LEU A 292 11.94 24.18 -12.89
C LEU A 292 11.71 25.39 -12.00
N GLN A 293 10.45 25.82 -11.93
CA GLN A 293 9.98 26.88 -11.05
C GLN A 293 9.05 26.29 -9.99
N LEU A 294 8.98 26.93 -8.83
CA LEU A 294 8.04 26.53 -7.79
C LEU A 294 6.68 27.18 -8.06
N LEU A 295 5.64 26.37 -7.90
CA LEU A 295 4.25 26.74 -8.05
C LEU A 295 3.56 26.55 -6.71
N HIS A 296 2.83 27.58 -6.29
CA HIS A 296 1.96 27.53 -5.12
C HIS A 296 0.51 27.61 -5.58
N VAL A 297 -0.25 26.56 -5.29
CA VAL A 297 -1.67 26.43 -5.62
C VAL A 297 -2.46 26.43 -4.32
N THR A 298 -3.47 27.30 -4.28
CA THR A 298 -4.45 27.40 -3.20
C THR A 298 -5.86 27.31 -3.81
N PRO A 299 -6.91 27.08 -3.00
CA PRO A 299 -8.29 27.07 -3.51
C PRO A 299 -8.70 28.38 -4.20
N GLN A 300 -8.02 29.49 -3.92
CA GLN A 300 -8.38 30.82 -4.40
C GLN A 300 -7.50 31.29 -5.57
N ARG A 301 -6.25 30.82 -5.64
CA ARG A 301 -5.28 31.29 -6.63
C ARG A 301 -4.13 30.32 -6.86
N THR A 302 -3.50 30.50 -8.01
CA THR A 302 -2.22 29.90 -8.37
C THR A 302 -1.18 30.99 -8.60
N SER A 303 0.01 30.83 -8.01
CA SER A 303 1.12 31.77 -8.16
C SER A 303 2.45 31.06 -8.40
N VAL A 304 3.25 31.60 -9.32
CA VAL A 304 4.66 31.20 -9.48
C VAL A 304 5.47 31.87 -8.38
N LEU A 305 6.20 31.10 -7.59
CA LEU A 305 6.99 31.61 -6.48
C LEU A 305 8.34 32.17 -6.95
N LYS A 306 8.86 33.15 -6.21
CA LYS A 306 10.22 33.68 -6.41
C LYS A 306 11.28 32.69 -5.94
N CYS A 307 10.98 31.87 -4.93
CA CYS A 307 11.91 30.87 -4.41
C CYS A 307 12.07 29.69 -5.38
N ASN A 308 13.16 28.94 -5.21
CA ASN A 308 13.42 27.71 -5.94
C ASN A 308 13.71 26.58 -4.94
N GLU A 309 13.86 25.34 -5.42
CA GLU A 309 14.04 24.24 -4.47
C GLU A 309 15.33 24.25 -3.67
N MET A 310 16.36 24.97 -4.13
CA MET A 310 17.64 25.08 -3.43
C MET A 310 17.66 26.20 -2.39
N THR A 311 16.61 27.03 -2.31
CA THR A 311 16.54 28.09 -1.30
C THR A 311 16.47 27.51 0.11
N GLN A 312 17.12 28.16 1.08
CA GLN A 312 17.18 27.67 2.46
C GLN A 312 15.85 27.81 3.19
N GLU A 313 15.10 28.87 2.86
CA GLU A 313 13.83 29.20 3.50
C GLU A 313 12.70 29.21 2.48
N PHE A 314 11.55 28.70 2.91
CA PHE A 314 10.35 28.71 2.09
C PHE A 314 9.69 30.09 2.13
N ASN A 315 9.45 30.66 0.94
CA ASN A 315 8.75 31.92 0.80
C ASN A 315 7.56 31.76 -0.16
N THR A 316 6.38 32.21 0.26
CA THR A 316 5.14 32.16 -0.52
C THR A 316 4.90 33.41 -1.36
N GLU A 317 5.86 34.34 -1.39
CA GLU A 317 5.79 35.54 -2.21
C GLU A 317 5.79 35.19 -3.71
N PRO A 318 4.80 35.70 -4.45
CA PRO A 318 4.73 35.51 -5.89
C PRO A 318 5.88 36.24 -6.58
N MET A 319 6.29 35.73 -7.74
CA MET A 319 7.25 36.42 -8.61
C MET A 319 6.68 37.77 -9.05
N MET A 320 7.51 38.83 -8.98
CA MET A 320 7.08 40.17 -9.36
C MET A 320 6.69 40.23 -10.84
N GLY A 321 5.63 40.98 -11.16
CA GLY A 321 5.15 41.19 -12.52
C GLY A 321 4.09 40.19 -13.00
N PHE A 322 3.74 39.19 -12.19
CA PHE A 322 2.66 38.26 -12.52
C PHE A 322 1.30 38.76 -11.99
N PRO A 323 0.24 38.77 -12.82
CA PRO A 323 -1.11 39.06 -12.38
C PRO A 323 -1.69 37.93 -11.51
N PHE A 324 -2.87 38.18 -10.96
CA PHE A 324 -3.64 37.16 -10.24
C PHE A 324 -4.17 36.09 -11.19
N TYR A 325 -3.97 34.82 -10.84
CA TYR A 325 -4.56 33.68 -11.54
C TYR A 325 -5.43 32.87 -10.59
N PRO A 326 -6.70 32.60 -10.93
CA PRO A 326 -7.59 31.81 -10.07
C PRO A 326 -7.18 30.34 -10.01
N ASP A 327 -6.66 29.79 -11.11
CA ASP A 327 -6.25 28.40 -11.21
C ASP A 327 -5.02 28.20 -12.11
N LEU A 328 -4.49 26.99 -12.10
CA LEU A 328 -3.34 26.59 -12.91
C LEU A 328 -3.66 26.64 -14.43
N PHE A 329 -4.91 26.39 -14.83
CA PHE A 329 -5.31 26.45 -16.23
C PHE A 329 -5.26 27.89 -16.77
N THR A 330 -5.81 28.85 -16.03
CA THR A 330 -5.78 30.28 -16.37
C THR A 330 -4.35 30.81 -16.36
N LEU A 331 -3.51 30.36 -15.43
CA LEU A 331 -2.09 30.66 -15.43
C LEU A 331 -1.45 30.28 -16.77
N ASN A 332 -1.69 29.07 -17.28
CA ASN A 332 -1.17 28.66 -18.59
C ASN A 332 -1.70 29.53 -19.74
N MET A 333 -2.96 30.00 -19.67
CA MET A 333 -3.52 30.84 -20.72
C MET A 333 -2.84 32.21 -20.83
N SER A 334 -2.31 32.75 -19.73
CA SER A 334 -1.59 34.03 -19.77
C SER A 334 -0.06 33.86 -19.85
N TYR A 335 0.51 32.94 -19.06
CA TYR A 335 1.96 32.76 -18.94
C TYR A 335 2.56 31.81 -19.97
N GLY A 336 1.82 30.74 -20.35
CA GLY A 336 2.35 29.69 -21.20
C GLY A 336 2.73 30.19 -22.59
N SER A 337 3.65 29.50 -23.26
CA SER A 337 3.94 29.79 -24.66
C SER A 337 2.71 29.56 -25.55
N VAL A 338 2.75 30.09 -26.78
CA VAL A 338 1.70 29.85 -27.79
C VAL A 338 1.50 28.34 -28.01
N ASP A 339 2.58 27.57 -27.98
CA ASP A 339 2.57 26.13 -28.22
C ASP A 339 2.05 25.36 -27.01
N ALA A 340 2.36 25.78 -25.78
CA ALA A 340 1.77 25.20 -24.56
C ALA A 340 0.25 25.38 -24.53
N ARG A 341 -0.23 26.57 -24.90
CA ARG A 341 -1.68 26.84 -25.02
C ARG A 341 -2.32 25.96 -26.08
N ARG A 342 -1.72 25.89 -27.28
CA ARG A 342 -2.22 25.03 -28.37
C ARG A 342 -2.25 23.55 -27.98
N ALA A 343 -1.20 23.06 -27.31
CA ALA A 343 -1.13 21.68 -26.84
C ALA A 343 -2.25 21.36 -25.85
N THR A 344 -2.61 22.31 -24.99
CA THR A 344 -3.70 22.18 -24.02
C THR A 344 -5.06 21.99 -24.72
N PHE A 345 -5.35 22.77 -25.76
CA PHE A 345 -6.62 22.64 -26.52
C PHE A 345 -6.64 21.42 -27.45
N ASN A 346 -5.48 20.94 -27.88
CA ASN A 346 -5.36 19.72 -28.70
C ASN A 346 -5.42 18.42 -27.88
N MET A 347 -5.60 18.51 -26.56
CA MET A 347 -5.69 17.34 -25.69
C MET A 347 -6.95 16.52 -25.94
N LYS A 348 -6.80 15.20 -26.03
CA LYS A 348 -7.93 14.28 -26.13
C LYS A 348 -8.56 14.09 -24.76
N TYR A 349 -9.88 14.28 -24.65
CA TYR A 349 -10.62 14.12 -23.39
C TYR A 349 -10.35 12.79 -22.69
N LYS A 350 -10.27 11.67 -23.43
CA LYS A 350 -10.00 10.32 -22.87
C LYS A 350 -8.67 10.27 -22.12
N LEU A 351 -7.65 10.96 -22.64
CA LEU A 351 -6.34 11.02 -22.00
C LEU A 351 -6.38 11.88 -20.74
N VAL A 352 -7.06 13.03 -20.80
CA VAL A 352 -7.26 13.91 -19.64
C VAL A 352 -7.94 13.14 -18.51
N GLU A 353 -9.04 12.45 -18.80
CA GLU A 353 -9.78 11.65 -17.81
C GLU A 353 -8.92 10.53 -17.22
N THR A 354 -8.12 9.85 -18.04
CA THR A 354 -7.23 8.77 -17.56
C THR A 354 -6.14 9.29 -16.64
N VAL A 355 -5.50 10.41 -16.99
CA VAL A 355 -4.48 11.05 -16.15
C VAL A 355 -5.11 11.55 -14.86
N PHE A 356 -6.25 12.24 -14.94
CA PHE A 356 -6.99 12.72 -13.78
C PHE A 356 -7.36 11.58 -12.81
N ASN A 357 -7.94 10.48 -13.33
CA ASN A 357 -8.31 9.33 -12.51
C ASN A 357 -7.08 8.68 -11.85
N LEU A 358 -5.96 8.58 -12.57
CA LEU A 358 -4.72 8.06 -12.00
C LEU A 358 -4.20 8.96 -10.87
N LEU A 359 -4.16 10.28 -11.08
CA LEU A 359 -3.72 11.24 -10.07
C LEU A 359 -4.63 11.23 -8.83
N GLN A 360 -5.95 11.09 -9.02
CA GLN A 360 -6.92 11.01 -7.94
C GLN A 360 -6.74 9.74 -7.08
N GLU A 361 -6.40 8.61 -7.69
CA GLU A 361 -6.14 7.36 -6.96
C GLU A 361 -4.76 7.38 -6.27
N LEU A 362 -3.76 8.04 -6.84
CA LEU A 362 -2.42 8.17 -6.25
C LEU A 362 -2.36 9.22 -5.13
N LYS A 363 -3.20 10.26 -5.18
CA LYS A 363 -3.22 11.39 -4.22
C LYS A 363 -1.82 12.00 -3.97
N LEU A 364 -1.09 12.27 -5.04
CA LEU A 364 0.30 12.75 -5.00
C LEU A 364 0.50 13.94 -4.05
N SER A 365 -0.35 14.97 -4.13
CA SER A 365 -0.27 16.19 -3.32
C SER A 365 -0.50 15.95 -1.82
N SER A 366 -1.25 14.92 -1.44
CA SER A 366 -1.55 14.61 -0.03
C SER A 366 -0.49 13.74 0.64
N PHE A 367 0.13 12.85 -0.13
CA PHE A 367 1.12 11.90 0.37
C PHE A 367 2.55 12.24 -0.06
N SER A 368 2.86 13.52 -0.33
CA SER A 368 4.21 13.96 -0.71
C SER A 368 4.63 15.30 -0.10
#